data_AF-A0A7R9UV75-F1
#
_entry.id   AF-A0A7R9UV75-F1
#
_cell.length_a   1.000
_cell.length_b   1.000
_cell.length_c   1.000
_cell.angle_alpha   90.00
_cell.angle_beta   90.00
_cell.angle_gamma   90.00
#
_symmetry.space_group_name_H-M   'P 1'
#
loop_
_entity.id
_entity.type
_entity.pdbx_description
1 polymer ?
#
loop_
_entity_poly.entity_id
_entity_poly.type
_entity_poly.pdbx_seq_one_letter_code
_entity_poly.pdbx_strand_id
1 'polypeptide(L)'
;VEGIGRSNLKALLLESGLERAQLLHFWTHMMEWQILLLDRLSTLRGEIVRKAEIRDLDGLGMAHTFGPGIDFFKACAAVTSRHYVEIVRIVIIVNAPWVFDSVYKLLSGAVPEATKAKIKI
;
A
#
# COMPACT_ATOMS: atom_id res chain seq x y z
N VAL A 1 -7.78 4.09 -6.31
CA VAL A 1 -8.40 3.02 -5.49
C VAL A 1 -7.55 1.78 -5.68
N GLU A 2 -7.15 1.12 -4.60
CA GLU A 2 -6.38 -0.13 -4.61
C GLU A 2 -7.29 -1.28 -4.14
N GLY A 3 -7.56 -2.24 -5.03
CA GLY A 3 -8.34 -3.43 -4.71
C GLY A 3 -7.48 -4.55 -4.14
N ILE A 4 -7.29 -4.56 -2.82
CA ILE A 4 -6.39 -5.50 -2.15
C ILE A 4 -7.03 -6.88 -2.02
N GLY A 5 -8.30 -6.94 -1.61
CA GLY A 5 -8.94 -8.22 -1.28
C GLY A 5 -9.16 -9.15 -2.48
N ARG A 6 -9.32 -8.58 -3.68
CA ARG A 6 -9.42 -9.36 -4.93
C ARG A 6 -8.08 -9.59 -5.60
N SER A 7 -6.97 -9.11 -5.02
CA SER A 7 -5.64 -9.29 -5.62
C SER A 7 -5.12 -10.72 -5.38
N ASN A 8 -4.66 -11.39 -6.44
CA ASN A 8 -4.04 -12.70 -6.30
C ASN A 8 -2.52 -12.57 -6.10
N LEU A 9 -2.12 -12.08 -4.93
CA LEU A 9 -0.71 -11.87 -4.60
C LEU A 9 0.09 -13.18 -4.61
N LYS A 10 -0.56 -14.31 -4.30
CA LYS A 10 0.08 -15.63 -4.35
C LYS A 10 0.49 -16.01 -5.76
N ALA A 11 -0.43 -15.92 -6.72
CA ALA A 11 -0.12 -16.18 -8.12
C ALA A 11 0.94 -15.19 -8.64
N LEU A 12 0.84 -13.91 -8.25
CA LEU A 12 1.82 -12.90 -8.64
C LEU A 12 3.23 -13.22 -8.12
N LEU A 13 3.37 -13.63 -6.85
CA LEU A 13 4.68 -13.88 -6.24
C LEU A 13 5.26 -15.26 -6.57
N LEU A 14 4.42 -16.26 -6.82
CA LEU A 14 4.86 -17.66 -6.90
C LEU A 14 4.67 -18.30 -8.28
N GLU A 15 3.76 -17.79 -9.11
CA GLU A 15 3.34 -18.44 -10.37
C GLU A 15 3.62 -17.59 -11.61
N SER A 16 3.82 -16.28 -11.46
CA SER A 16 4.00 -15.35 -12.59
C SER A 16 5.36 -15.43 -13.29
N GLY A 17 6.35 -16.05 -12.65
CA GLY A 17 7.75 -16.02 -13.10
C GLY A 17 8.46 -14.68 -12.86
N LEU A 18 7.78 -13.67 -12.28
CA LEU A 18 8.38 -12.39 -11.94
C LEU A 18 9.21 -12.50 -10.66
N GLU A 19 10.40 -11.91 -10.69
CA GLU A 19 11.23 -11.79 -9.51
C GLU A 19 10.69 -10.73 -8.56
N ARG A 20 10.87 -10.96 -7.25
CA ARG A 20 10.52 -9.98 -6.22
C ARG A 20 11.14 -8.61 -6.45
N ALA A 21 12.37 -8.57 -6.96
CA ALA A 21 13.06 -7.31 -7.28
C ALA A 21 12.33 -6.53 -8.39
N GLN A 22 11.81 -7.21 -9.41
CA GLN A 22 11.03 -6.57 -10.48
C GLN A 22 9.71 -6.02 -9.95
N LEU A 23 9.04 -6.76 -9.06
CA LEU A 23 7.80 -6.30 -8.43
C LEU A 23 8.03 -5.09 -7.51
N LEU A 24 9.13 -5.08 -6.76
CA LEU A 24 9.54 -3.92 -5.95
C LEU A 24 9.93 -2.73 -6.83
N HIS A 25 10.63 -2.96 -7.94
CA HIS A 25 10.96 -1.91 -8.89
C HIS A 25 9.69 -1.29 -9.49
N PHE A 26 8.70 -2.11 -9.85
CA PHE A 26 7.39 -1.64 -10.31
C PHE A 26 6.66 -0.81 -9.23
N TRP A 27 6.67 -1.27 -7.97
CA TRP A 27 6.13 -0.50 -6.85
C TRP A 27 6.80 0.87 -6.70
N THR A 28 8.14 0.92 -6.73
CA THR A 28 8.91 2.16 -6.68
C THR A 28 8.55 3.08 -7.84
N HIS A 29 8.47 2.55 -9.06
CA HIS A 29 8.07 3.32 -10.24
C HIS A 29 6.68 3.95 -10.08
N MET A 30 5.70 3.21 -9.55
CA MET A 30 4.37 3.76 -9.24
C MET A 30 4.46 4.91 -8.23
N MET A 31 5.29 4.76 -7.20
CA MET A 31 5.48 5.79 -6.17
C MET A 31 6.16 7.06 -6.72
N GLU A 32 7.15 6.91 -7.61
CA GLU A 32 7.80 8.03 -8.30
C GLU A 32 6.81 8.81 -9.15
N TRP A 33 5.99 8.11 -9.94
CA TRP A 33 4.97 8.74 -10.75
C TRP A 33 3.97 9.53 -9.89
N GLN A 34 3.55 8.98 -8.76
CA GLN A 34 2.66 9.67 -7.82
C GLN A 34 3.30 10.94 -7.23
N ILE A 35 4.58 10.92 -6.87
CA ILE A 35 5.27 12.12 -6.39
C ILE A 35 5.31 13.20 -7.46
N LEU A 36 5.70 12.86 -8.69
CA LEU A 36 5.77 13.84 -9.79
C LEU A 36 4.39 14.47 -10.06
N LEU A 37 3.32 13.68 -9.99
CA LEU A 37 1.96 14.18 -10.11
C LEU A 37 1.60 15.14 -8.97
N LEU A 38 1.90 14.77 -7.71
CA LEU A 38 1.61 15.61 -6.56
C LEU A 38 2.40 16.93 -6.58
N ASP A 39 3.66 16.89 -7.00
CA ASP A 39 4.51 18.07 -7.16
C ASP A 39 3.95 19.04 -8.22
N ARG A 40 3.59 18.49 -9.39
CA ARG A 40 2.92 19.26 -10.45
C ARG A 40 1.62 19.89 -9.96
N LEU A 41 0.77 19.14 -9.26
CA LEU A 41 -0.48 19.64 -8.71
C LEU A 41 -0.25 20.71 -7.64
N SER A 42 0.80 20.55 -6.83
CA SER A 42 1.16 21.53 -5.80
C SER A 42 1.58 22.85 -6.42
N THR A 43 2.40 22.80 -7.47
CA THR A 43 2.81 23.97 -8.25
C THR A 43 1.60 24.69 -8.85
N LEU A 44 0.67 23.94 -9.45
CA LEU A 44 -0.52 24.51 -10.10
C LEU A 44 -1.51 25.15 -9.11
N ARG A 45 -1.59 24.63 -7.89
CA ARG A 45 -2.52 25.14 -6.85
C ARG A 45 -1.91 26.19 -5.93
N GLY A 46 -0.59 26.34 -5.93
CA GLY A 46 0.11 27.22 -5.00
C GLY A 46 0.10 26.72 -3.55
N GLU A 47 -0.25 25.45 -3.32
CA GLU A 47 -0.28 24.82 -2.00
C GLU A 47 0.17 23.35 -2.08
N ILE A 48 0.64 22.77 -0.98
CA ILE A 48 1.07 21.37 -0.93
C ILE A 48 -0.13 20.43 -1.09
N VAL A 49 -0.16 19.71 -2.21
CA VAL A 49 -1.15 18.67 -2.48
C VAL A 49 -0.67 17.32 -1.94
N ARG A 50 -1.55 16.63 -1.23
CA ARG A 50 -1.33 15.28 -0.69
C ARG A 50 -2.39 14.33 -1.21
N LYS A 51 -2.06 13.04 -1.37
CA LYS A 51 -3.00 12.03 -1.86
C LYS A 51 -3.95 11.54 -0.77
N ALA A 52 -5.16 11.19 -1.19
CA ALA A 52 -6.08 10.35 -0.42
C ALA A 52 -6.06 8.94 -1.03
N GLU A 53 -5.84 7.92 -0.20
CA GLU A 53 -5.84 6.53 -0.62
C GLU A 53 -7.16 5.88 -0.26
N ILE A 54 -7.70 5.07 -1.16
CA ILE A 54 -8.84 4.19 -0.89
C ILE A 54 -8.34 2.76 -1.09
N ARG A 55 -8.44 1.96 -0.04
CA ARG A 55 -8.06 0.54 -0.01
C ARG A 55 -9.33 -0.29 0.14
N ASP A 56 -9.69 -0.97 -0.94
CA ASP A 56 -10.83 -1.87 -0.96
C ASP A 56 -10.40 -3.27 -0.54
N LEU A 57 -10.97 -3.74 0.56
CA LEU A 57 -10.65 -5.03 1.17
C LEU A 57 -11.70 -6.10 0.85
N ASP A 58 -12.63 -5.84 -0.07
CA ASP A 58 -13.55 -6.87 -0.53
C ASP A 58 -12.77 -8.07 -1.10
N GLY A 59 -13.03 -9.26 -0.55
CA GLY A 59 -12.29 -10.49 -0.84
C GLY A 59 -11.06 -10.76 0.05
N LEU A 60 -10.72 -9.86 0.98
CA LEU A 60 -9.59 -10.09 1.90
C LEU A 60 -9.85 -11.34 2.76
N GLY A 61 -8.81 -12.17 2.86
CA GLY A 61 -8.86 -13.47 3.52
C GLY A 61 -7.48 -13.92 3.98
N MET A 62 -7.41 -15.00 4.77
CA MET A 62 -6.14 -15.56 5.30
C MET A 62 -5.15 -15.99 4.20
N ALA A 63 -5.62 -16.21 2.97
CA ALA A 63 -4.74 -16.44 1.83
C ALA A 63 -3.77 -15.28 1.54
N HIS A 64 -4.05 -14.06 2.05
CA HIS A 64 -3.19 -12.88 1.91
C HIS A 64 -2.09 -12.82 2.98
N THR A 65 -2.13 -13.67 4.02
CA THR A 65 -1.16 -13.66 5.12
C THR A 65 -0.13 -14.79 5.00
N PHE A 66 0.18 -15.24 3.78
CA PHE A 66 1.27 -16.19 3.55
C PHE A 66 2.63 -15.47 3.64
N GLY A 67 3.68 -16.20 4.08
CA GLY A 67 5.00 -15.63 4.39
C GLY A 67 5.56 -14.69 3.32
N PRO A 68 5.74 -15.16 2.07
CA PRO A 68 6.22 -14.31 0.97
C PRO A 68 5.36 -13.05 0.71
N GLY A 69 4.04 -13.14 0.88
CA GLY A 69 3.13 -12.01 0.75
C GLY A 69 3.36 -10.96 1.84
N ILE A 70 3.52 -11.40 3.09
CA ILE A 70 3.85 -10.52 4.23
C ILE A 70 5.22 -9.85 4.01
N ASP A 71 6.21 -10.61 3.57
CA ASP A 71 7.55 -10.08 3.33
C ASP A 71 7.56 -9.06 2.19
N PHE A 72 6.81 -9.34 1.12
CA PHE A 72 6.63 -8.39 0.03
C PHE A 72 5.97 -7.09 0.52
N PHE A 73 4.87 -7.19 1.27
CA PHE A 73 4.21 -6.03 1.88
C PHE A 73 5.18 -5.21 2.74
N LYS A 74 5.96 -5.87 3.61
CA LYS A 74 6.96 -5.21 4.46
C LYS A 74 8.01 -4.48 3.63
N ALA A 75 8.47 -5.07 2.53
CA ALA A 75 9.43 -4.43 1.63
C ALA A 75 8.83 -3.19 0.94
N CYS A 76 7.60 -3.28 0.43
CA CYS A 76 6.89 -2.11 -0.11
C CYS A 76 6.73 -1.00 0.94
N ALA A 77 6.30 -1.36 2.15
CA ALA A 77 6.14 -0.41 3.25
C ALA A 77 7.48 0.24 3.68
N ALA A 78 8.58 -0.52 3.66
CA ALA A 78 9.92 0.00 3.95
C ALA A 78 10.38 1.01 2.89
N VAL A 79 10.18 0.72 1.60
CA VAL A 79 10.48 1.67 0.50
C VAL A 79 9.64 2.94 0.65
N THR A 80 8.34 2.79 0.83
CA THR A 80 7.42 3.92 0.98
C THR A 80 7.77 4.79 2.19
N SER A 81 7.99 4.19 3.36
CA SER A 81 8.26 4.94 4.59
C SER A 81 9.63 5.65 4.59
N ARG A 82 10.62 5.11 3.87
CA ARG A 82 11.97 5.70 3.81
C ARG A 82 12.09 6.83 2.79
N HIS A 83 11.42 6.72 1.65
CA HIS A 83 11.65 7.61 0.50
C HIS A 83 10.46 8.51 0.17
N TYR A 84 9.24 8.17 0.61
CA TYR A 84 8.00 8.80 0.19
C TYR A 84 7.20 9.32 1.41
N VAL A 85 7.88 10.10 2.25
CA VAL A 85 7.34 10.60 3.51
C VAL A 85 6.27 11.68 3.27
N GLU A 86 5.26 11.74 4.13
CA GLU A 86 4.25 12.81 4.19
C GLU A 86 3.35 13.06 2.96
N ILE A 87 3.44 12.25 1.91
CA ILE A 87 2.61 12.42 0.71
C ILE A 87 1.14 12.01 0.90
N VAL A 88 0.84 11.19 1.92
CA VAL A 88 -0.50 10.70 2.24
C VAL A 88 -1.19 11.64 3.23
N ARG A 89 -2.40 12.11 2.89
CA ARG A 89 -3.28 12.86 3.80
C ARG A 89 -4.16 11.93 4.63
N ILE A 90 -4.75 10.93 3.98
CA ILE A 90 -5.74 10.01 4.57
C ILE A 90 -5.68 8.67 3.83
N VAL A 91 -5.89 7.57 4.57
CA VAL A 91 -6.10 6.23 4.02
C VAL A 91 -7.50 5.79 4.44
N ILE A 92 -8.36 5.52 3.47
CA ILE A 92 -9.73 5.08 3.69
C ILE A 92 -9.80 3.60 3.34
N ILE A 93 -10.13 2.77 4.33
CA ILE A 93 -10.36 1.34 4.17
C ILE A 93 -11.85 1.16 3.95
N VAL A 94 -12.22 0.39 2.92
CA VAL A 94 -13.63 0.07 2.63
C VAL A 94 -13.79 -1.45 2.50
N ASN A 95 -15.00 -1.93 2.74
CA ASN A 95 -15.36 -3.36 2.67
C ASN A 95 -14.45 -4.26 3.52
N ALA A 96 -14.06 -3.81 4.72
CA ALA A 96 -13.23 -4.61 5.62
C ALA A 96 -14.01 -5.86 6.09
N PRO A 97 -13.54 -7.09 5.79
CA PRO A 97 -14.18 -8.30 6.27
C PRO A 97 -13.83 -8.56 7.74
N TRP A 98 -14.53 -9.50 8.37
CA TRP A 98 -14.31 -9.90 9.77
C TRP A 98 -12.86 -10.32 10.09
N VAL A 99 -12.09 -10.81 9.11
CA VAL A 99 -10.68 -11.17 9.28
C VAL A 99 -9.73 -9.95 9.34
N PHE A 100 -10.21 -8.75 9.04
CA PHE A 100 -9.40 -7.55 8.89
C PHE A 100 -8.50 -7.31 10.09
N ASP A 101 -9.03 -7.32 11.32
CA ASP A 101 -8.25 -7.03 12.53
C ASP A 101 -7.06 -7.97 12.70
N SER A 102 -7.25 -9.26 12.36
CA SER A 102 -6.19 -10.26 12.43
C SER A 102 -5.09 -9.98 11.40
N VAL A 103 -5.47 -9.68 10.16
CA VAL A 103 -4.53 -9.33 9.08
C VAL A 103 -3.81 -8.02 9.41
N TYR A 104 -4.54 -7.01 9.87
CA TYR A 104 -3.99 -5.71 10.24
C TYR A 104 -2.98 -5.83 11.38
N LYS A 105 -3.29 -6.60 12.43
CA LYS A 105 -2.36 -6.83 13.55
C LYS A 105 -1.01 -7.37 13.06
N LEU A 106 -1.02 -8.30 12.10
CA LEU A 106 0.19 -8.90 11.54
C LEU A 106 1.04 -7.92 10.72
N LEU A 107 0.39 -7.01 9.99
CA LEU A 107 1.06 -6.09 9.07
C LEU A 107 1.37 -4.71 9.69
N SER A 108 0.66 -4.35 10.76
CA SER A 108 0.72 -3.02 11.38
C SER A 108 2.11 -2.63 11.86
N GLY A 109 2.94 -3.60 12.27
CA GLY A 109 4.33 -3.34 12.68
C GLY A 109 5.22 -2.75 11.58
N ALA A 110 4.86 -2.93 10.31
CA ALA A 110 5.59 -2.37 9.17
C ALA A 110 5.06 -1.00 8.73
N VAL A 111 3.95 -0.53 9.32
CA VAL A 111 3.33 0.75 8.98
C VAL A 111 3.82 1.80 10.00
N PRO A 112 4.37 2.95 9.56
CA PRO A 112 4.76 4.02 10.48
C PRO A 112 3.57 4.58 11.27
N GLU A 113 3.79 5.00 12.52
CA GLU A 113 2.75 5.57 13.38
C GLU A 113 2.04 6.78 12.74
N ALA A 114 2.78 7.65 12.07
CA ALA A 114 2.22 8.80 11.34
C ALA A 114 1.25 8.38 10.22
N THR A 115 1.42 7.18 9.64
CA THR A 115 0.49 6.62 8.65
C THR A 115 -0.70 5.96 9.33
N LYS A 116 -0.49 5.24 10.45
CA LYS A 116 -1.58 4.63 11.23
C LYS A 116 -2.60 5.67 11.69
N ALA A 117 -2.15 6.84 12.14
CA ALA A 117 -3.02 7.95 12.55
C ALA A 117 -3.92 8.48 11.42
N LYS A 118 -3.58 8.21 10.16
CA LYS A 118 -4.30 8.65 8.97
C LYS A 118 -5.29 7.61 8.43
N ILE A 119 -5.31 6.40 9.01
CA ILE A 119 -6.21 5.33 8.61
C ILE A 119 -7.62 5.61 9.16
N LYS A 120 -8.61 5.53 8.28
CA LYS A 120 -10.05 5.52 8.57
C LYS A 120 -10.63 4.24 7.98
N ILE A 121 -11.43 3.53 8.76
CA ILE A 121 -12.16 2.32 8.37
C ILE A 121 -13.63 2.69 8.35
#